data_AF-A0A2E5EN62-F1
#
_entry.id   AF-A0A2E5EN62-F1
#
_cell.length_a   1.000
_cell.length_b   1.000
_cell.length_c   1.000
_cell.angle_alpha   90.00
_cell.angle_beta   90.00
_cell.angle_gamma   90.00
#
_symmetry.space_group_name_H-M   'P 1'
#
loop_
_entity.id
_entity.type
_entity.pdbx_description
1 polymer ?
#
loop_
_entity_poly.entity_id
_entity_poly.type
_entity_poly.pdbx_seq_one_letter_code
_entity_poly.pdbx_strand_id
1 'polypeptide(L)'
;MAAEADGEFSPTDILYAGEIGLVVDDVPSTVNLAQRELGMHVCRRSRSDYFAALGYEYALLILVKRNRLWTPDKKRKAGVHPASALIRSFKTGAMVSKDLGYHVTTGAN
;
A
#
# COMPACT_ATOMS: atom_id res chain seq x y z
N MET A 1 14.34 -5.98 18.07
CA MET A 1 14.97 -7.23 17.63
C MET A 1 13.86 -8.13 17.13
N ALA A 2 13.98 -8.70 15.92
CA ALA A 2 13.07 -9.77 15.50
C ALA A 2 13.39 -11.01 16.35
N ALA A 3 12.35 -11.70 16.84
CA ALA A 3 12.53 -12.98 17.50
C ALA A 3 12.74 -14.07 16.43
N GLU A 4 13.71 -14.95 16.64
CA GLU A 4 13.79 -16.19 15.87
C GLU A 4 12.67 -17.13 16.30
N ALA A 5 12.01 -17.75 15.33
CA ALA A 5 11.05 -18.81 15.57
C ALA A 5 11.74 -20.16 15.35
N ASP A 6 11.41 -21.14 16.18
CA ASP A 6 11.90 -22.50 16.01
C ASP A 6 11.24 -23.16 14.78
N GLY A 7 11.98 -24.02 14.08
CA GLY A 7 11.50 -24.81 12.94
C GLY A 7 11.92 -24.28 11.56
N GLU A 8 11.69 -25.09 10.52
CA GLU A 8 11.93 -24.67 9.14
C GLU A 8 10.76 -23.84 8.61
N PHE A 9 11.06 -22.75 7.91
CA PHE A 9 10.06 -21.94 7.25
C PHE A 9 9.33 -22.73 6.15
N SER A 10 8.02 -22.56 6.10
CA SER A 10 7.12 -23.20 5.16
C SER A 10 6.03 -22.22 4.68
N PRO A 11 5.28 -22.55 3.61
CA PRO A 11 4.16 -21.72 3.18
C PRO A 11 3.09 -21.47 4.24
N THR A 12 2.95 -22.35 5.24
CA THR A 12 1.99 -22.16 6.35
C THR A 12 2.41 -21.06 7.33
N ASP A 13 3.66 -20.63 7.27
CA ASP A 13 4.21 -19.54 8.09
C ASP A 13 3.97 -18.15 7.45
N ILE A 14 3.42 -18.10 6.24
CA ILE A 14 3.00 -16.84 5.59
C ILE A 14 1.72 -16.35 6.27
N LEU A 15 1.86 -15.30 7.08
CA LEU A 15 0.75 -14.78 7.88
C LEU A 15 -0.28 -14.01 7.04
N TYR A 16 0.17 -13.06 6.21
CA TYR A 16 -0.67 -12.20 5.39
C TYR A 16 0.17 -11.33 4.44
N ALA A 17 -0.49 -10.69 3.47
CA ALA A 17 0.10 -9.62 2.68
C ALA A 17 0.18 -8.33 3.54
N GLY A 18 1.40 -7.94 3.95
CA GLY A 18 1.61 -6.75 4.78
C GLY A 18 1.56 -5.43 4.00
N GLU A 19 1.77 -5.47 2.68
CA GLU A 19 1.80 -4.28 1.83
C GLU A 19 1.13 -4.54 0.47
N ILE A 20 0.47 -3.53 -0.08
CA ILE A 20 0.03 -3.50 -1.48
C ILE A 20 0.42 -2.17 -2.13
N GLY A 21 0.97 -2.24 -3.35
CA GLY A 21 1.41 -1.06 -4.11
C GLY A 21 0.47 -0.68 -5.23
N LEU A 22 0.07 0.59 -5.27
CA LEU A 22 -0.72 1.18 -6.35
C LEU A 22 0.09 2.27 -7.06
N VAL A 23 0.06 2.22 -8.39
CA VAL A 23 0.71 3.21 -9.23
C VAL A 23 -0.25 4.35 -9.53
N VAL A 24 0.13 5.58 -9.23
CA VAL A 24 -0.70 6.78 -9.38
C VAL A 24 0.05 7.86 -10.14
N ASP A 25 -0.68 8.75 -10.79
CA ASP A 25 -0.05 9.83 -11.56
C ASP A 25 0.38 11.01 -10.65
N ASP A 26 -0.36 11.24 -9.56
CA ASP A 26 -0.07 12.25 -8.52
C ASP A 26 -0.12 11.61 -7.13
N VAL A 27 1.07 11.39 -6.54
CA VAL A 27 1.20 10.79 -5.20
C VAL A 27 0.68 11.75 -4.11
N PRO A 28 1.13 13.02 -3.99
CA PRO A 28 0.60 13.94 -2.99
C PRO A 28 -0.92 14.08 -2.99
N SER A 29 -1.56 14.20 -4.14
CA SER A 29 -3.02 14.31 -4.24
C SER A 29 -3.70 13.01 -3.81
N THR A 30 -3.15 11.86 -4.21
CA THR A 30 -3.72 10.56 -3.82
C THR A 30 -3.53 10.26 -2.33
N VAL A 31 -2.44 10.73 -1.71
CA VAL A 31 -2.25 10.70 -0.25
C VAL A 31 -3.39 11.45 0.45
N ASN A 32 -3.68 12.67 0.01
CA ASN A 32 -4.74 13.49 0.60
C ASN A 32 -6.12 12.82 0.43
N LEU A 33 -6.36 12.19 -0.72
CA LEU A 33 -7.57 11.41 -0.99
C LEU A 33 -7.68 10.22 -0.04
N ALA A 34 -6.63 9.40 0.08
CA ALA A 34 -6.63 8.23 0.95
C ALA A 34 -6.77 8.61 2.44
N GLN A 35 -6.17 9.72 2.88
CA GLN A 35 -6.38 10.25 4.23
C GLN A 35 -7.85 10.59 4.48
N ARG A 36 -8.50 11.26 3.53
CA ARG A 36 -9.89 11.68 3.66
C ARG A 36 -10.86 10.51 3.57
N GLU A 37 -10.76 9.68 2.53
CA GLU A 37 -11.73 8.63 2.24
C GLU A 37 -11.49 7.37 3.07
N LEU A 38 -10.23 6.94 3.21
CA LEU A 38 -9.86 5.68 3.88
C LEU A 38 -9.44 5.88 5.35
N GLY A 39 -9.19 7.12 5.77
CA GLY A 39 -8.67 7.41 7.12
C GLY A 39 -7.24 6.91 7.33
N MET A 40 -6.50 6.62 6.26
CA MET A 40 -5.14 6.09 6.36
C MET A 40 -4.14 7.24 6.46
N HIS A 41 -3.25 7.18 7.45
CA HIS A 41 -2.22 8.21 7.67
C HIS A 41 -0.89 7.83 7.03
N VAL A 42 -0.05 8.83 6.72
CA VAL A 42 1.31 8.58 6.24
C VAL A 42 2.09 7.84 7.32
N CYS A 43 2.57 6.66 6.97
CA CYS A 43 3.45 5.88 7.84
C CYS A 43 4.83 6.56 7.85
N ARG A 44 5.27 6.98 9.05
CA ARG A 44 6.54 7.70 9.26
C ARG A 44 6.63 8.93 8.34
N ARG A 45 7.84 9.33 7.92
CA ARG A 45 8.08 10.45 7.00
C ARG A 45 8.20 9.99 5.54
N SER A 46 7.38 9.04 5.13
CA SER A 46 7.51 8.37 3.82
C SER A 46 6.93 9.14 2.63
N ARG A 47 6.39 10.36 2.83
CA ARG A 47 5.73 11.14 1.77
C ARG A 47 6.74 11.94 0.93
N SER A 48 6.63 11.81 -0.39
CA SER A 48 7.33 12.59 -1.42
C SER A 48 6.47 12.71 -2.68
N ASP A 49 6.97 13.40 -3.71
CA ASP A 49 6.29 13.51 -5.01
C ASP A 49 6.21 12.19 -5.78
N TYR A 50 7.00 11.18 -5.39
CA TYR A 50 7.16 9.93 -6.13
C TYR A 50 6.74 8.69 -5.35
N PHE A 51 6.54 8.82 -4.05
CA PHE A 51 6.32 7.70 -3.13
C PHE A 51 5.64 8.16 -1.84
N ALA A 52 4.72 7.34 -1.33
CA ALA A 52 4.19 7.44 0.03
C ALA A 52 3.80 6.04 0.52
N ALA A 53 3.99 5.77 1.82
CA ALA A 53 3.41 4.62 2.50
C ALA A 53 2.32 5.11 3.46
N LEU A 54 1.14 4.50 3.42
CA LEU A 54 -0.01 4.84 4.24
C LEU A 54 -0.41 3.65 5.11
N GLY A 55 -0.84 3.89 6.35
CA GLY A 55 -1.23 2.85 7.29
C GLY A 55 -0.18 2.62 8.38
N TYR A 56 -0.01 1.37 8.80
CA TYR A 56 0.89 0.97 9.88
C TYR A 56 1.65 -0.30 9.49
N GLU A 57 2.60 -0.74 10.32
CA GLU A 57 3.60 -1.77 9.97
C GLU A 57 3.05 -3.15 9.58
N TYR A 58 1.77 -3.42 9.84
CA TYR A 58 1.13 -4.69 9.46
C TYR A 58 0.12 -4.55 8.30
N ALA A 59 -0.14 -3.33 7.82
CA ALA A 59 -1.05 -3.07 6.71
C ALA A 59 -0.69 -1.74 6.03
N LEU A 60 0.14 -1.80 4.99
CA LEU A 60 0.55 -0.62 4.22
C LEU A 60 -0.11 -0.57 2.85
N LEU A 61 -0.66 0.60 2.54
CA LEU A 61 -0.96 1.02 1.18
C LEU A 61 0.21 1.86 0.66
N ILE A 62 0.92 1.35 -0.32
CA ILE A 62 2.05 2.02 -0.96
C ILE A 62 1.55 2.74 -2.21
N LEU A 63 1.77 4.05 -2.29
CA LEU A 63 1.48 4.88 -3.47
C LEU A 63 2.78 5.21 -4.18
N VAL A 64 2.83 4.92 -5.49
CA VAL A 64 4.05 5.08 -6.29
C VAL A 64 3.76 5.82 -7.57
N LYS A 65 4.61 6.79 -7.92
CA LYS A 65 4.50 7.47 -9.22
C LYS A 65 4.87 6.53 -10.36
N ARG A 66 4.11 6.61 -11.46
CA ARG A 66 4.38 5.86 -12.70
C ARG A 66 5.85 5.96 -13.11
N ASN A 67 6.39 4.85 -13.61
CA ASN A 67 7.79 4.71 -14.05
C ASN A 67 8.87 4.82 -12.96
N ARG A 68 8.52 5.06 -11.69
CA ARG A 68 9.48 4.93 -10.58
C ARG A 68 10.01 3.49 -10.55
N LEU A 69 11.30 3.33 -10.29
CA LEU A 69 11.92 2.01 -10.14
C LEU A 69 11.60 1.42 -8.76
N TRP A 70 11.18 0.16 -8.75
CA TRP A 70 10.97 -0.59 -7.51
C TRP A 70 12.29 -0.93 -6.84
N THR A 71 12.35 -0.75 -5.52
CA THR A 71 13.46 -1.22 -4.67
C THR A 71 13.26 -2.70 -4.33
N PRO A 72 14.33 -3.45 -3.96
CA PRO A 72 15.71 -2.98 -3.81
C PRO A 72 16.53 -2.97 -5.11
N ASP A 73 16.18 -3.80 -6.10
CA ASP A 73 17.02 -4.05 -7.26
C ASP A 73 17.02 -2.93 -8.32
N LYS A 74 16.03 -2.03 -8.29
CA LYS A 74 15.84 -0.91 -9.22
C LYS A 74 15.77 -1.35 -10.69
N LYS A 75 15.29 -2.56 -10.97
CA LYS A 75 15.22 -3.07 -12.35
C LYS A 75 13.84 -2.91 -12.99
N ARG A 76 12.78 -2.86 -12.18
CA ARG A 76 11.40 -2.82 -12.67
C ARG A 76 10.79 -1.43 -12.50
N LYS A 77 10.29 -0.86 -13.61
CA LYS A 77 9.47 0.36 -13.58
C LYS A 77 8.06 0.06 -13.08
N ALA A 78 7.51 0.96 -12.29
CA ALA A 78 6.14 0.89 -11.80
C ALA A 78 5.14 1.14 -12.93
N GLY A 79 4.36 0.10 -13.28
CA GLY A 79 3.27 0.15 -14.24
C GLY A 79 1.90 0.08 -13.56
N VAL A 80 0.88 0.64 -14.22
CA VAL A 80 -0.51 0.59 -13.74
C VAL A 80 -1.12 -0.77 -14.09
N HIS A 81 -1.72 -1.42 -13.11
CA HIS A 81 -2.43 -2.68 -13.25
C HIS A 81 -3.71 -2.64 -12.42
N PRO A 82 -4.89 -2.95 -12.96
CA PRO A 82 -6.14 -2.95 -12.20
C PRO A 82 -6.02 -3.80 -10.93
N ALA A 83 -6.55 -3.30 -9.82
CA ALA A 83 -6.42 -3.93 -8.51
C ALA A 83 -7.63 -3.65 -7.63
N SER A 84 -8.01 -4.65 -6.84
CA SER A 84 -9.02 -4.52 -5.78
C SER A 84 -8.45 -5.02 -4.47
N ALA A 85 -8.65 -4.26 -3.38
CA ALA A 85 -8.15 -4.63 -2.06
C ALA A 85 -9.09 -4.15 -0.94
N LEU A 86 -9.23 -4.99 0.09
CA LEU A 86 -9.76 -4.61 1.39
C LEU A 86 -8.57 -4.52 2.36
N ILE A 87 -8.34 -3.33 2.91
CA ILE A 87 -7.22 -3.06 3.81
C ILE A 87 -7.75 -2.84 5.22
N ARG A 88 -7.18 -3.54 6.20
CA ARG A 88 -7.57 -3.41 7.60
C ARG A 88 -7.34 -1.98 8.09
N SER A 89 -8.38 -1.36 8.66
CA SER A 89 -8.32 -0.03 9.25
C SER A 89 -9.43 0.14 10.29
N PHE A 90 -9.26 1.10 11.20
CA PHE A 90 -10.32 1.47 12.16
C PHE A 90 -11.46 2.27 11.52
N LYS A 91 -11.21 2.88 10.36
CA LYS A 91 -12.21 3.64 9.59
C LYS A 91 -12.63 2.82 8.38
N THR A 92 -13.94 2.68 8.19
CA THR A 92 -14.50 2.17 6.94
C THR A 92 -14.52 3.27 5.89
N GLY A 93 -14.05 2.95 4.68
CA GLY A 93 -13.87 3.91 3.61
C GLY A 93 -13.69 3.24 2.25
N ALA A 94 -13.84 4.01 1.18
CA ALA A 94 -13.61 3.53 -0.18
C ALA A 94 -12.91 4.59 -1.02
N MET A 95 -11.96 4.16 -1.84
CA MET A 95 -11.27 4.96 -2.83
C MET A 95 -11.30 4.23 -4.17
N VAL A 96 -11.90 4.87 -5.17
CA VAL A 96 -12.10 4.31 -6.50
C VAL A 96 -11.41 5.18 -7.53
N SER A 97 -10.62 4.55 -8.40
CA SER A 97 -10.12 5.19 -9.62
C SER A 97 -10.57 4.37 -10.81
N LYS A 98 -11.53 4.89 -11.58
CA LYS A 98 -12.01 4.21 -12.80
C LYS A 98 -10.92 4.15 -13.86
N ASP A 99 -10.17 5.23 -14.02
CA ASP A 99 -9.14 5.35 -15.05
C ASP A 99 -7.94 4.42 -14.81
N LEU A 100 -7.62 4.16 -13.54
CA LEU A 100 -6.53 3.25 -13.15
C LEU A 100 -7.01 1.83 -12.80
N GLY A 101 -8.33 1.60 -12.80
CA GLY A 101 -8.93 0.30 -12.46
C GLY A 101 -8.75 -0.09 -10.99
N TYR A 102 -8.78 0.87 -10.07
CA TYR A 102 -8.61 0.63 -8.64
C TYR A 102 -9.91 0.65 -7.86
N HIS A 103 -10.05 -0.32 -6.96
CA HIS A 103 -11.09 -0.35 -5.94
C HIS A 103 -10.47 -0.73 -4.59
N VAL A 104 -10.19 0.28 -3.76
CA VAL A 104 -9.62 0.08 -2.42
C VAL A 104 -10.69 0.39 -1.39
N THR A 105 -10.92 -0.53 -0.48
CA THR A 105 -11.80 -0.34 0.67
C THR A 105 -11.02 -0.53 1.94
N THR A 106 -11.48 0.12 3.01
CA THR A 106 -11.00 -0.13 4.36
C THR A 106 -12.14 -0.57 5.26
N GLY A 107 -11.83 -1.36 6.29
CA GLY A 107 -12.82 -1.81 7.28
C GLY A 107 -12.17 -2.60 8.42
N ALA A 108 -12.96 -2.84 9.47
CA ALA A 108 -12.62 -3.82 10.50
C ALA A 108 -12.92 -5.22 9.95
N ASN A 109 -11.95 -6.13 10.08
CA ASN A 109 -12.17 -7.57 9.87
C ASN A 109 -12.78 -8.19 11.12
#